data_AF-A0A9D7VNN2-F1
#
_entry.id   AF-A0A9D7VNN2-F1
#
_cell.length_a   1.000
_cell.length_b   1.000
_cell.length_c   1.000
_cell.angle_alpha   90.00
_cell.angle_beta   90.00
_cell.angle_gamma   90.00
#
_symmetry.space_group_name_H-M   'P 1'
#
loop_
_entity.id
_entity.type
_entity.pdbx_description
1 polymer ?
#
loop_
_entity_poly.entity_id
_entity_poly.type
_entity_poly.pdbx_seq_one_letter_code
_entity_poly.pdbx_strand_id
1 'polypeptide(L)'
;MHVACKRSRSLTQDGPLEALTGPSIQSLERLLDAAAARVRVRVLDDGRISSAKMEAEQRATHGLAWLATYVEALKQLHGYAGRLRDAGSFGETEDLTVRLAFAEYLAQIFGGIPMNQGETVRLADLGLPPREAAEFLVPEIEALIASGNTP
;
A
#
# COMPACT_ATOMS: atom_id res chain seq x y z
N MET A 1 29.15 32.86 18.00
CA MET A 1 27.83 32.60 17.39
C MET A 1 27.78 31.12 17.04
N HIS A 2 27.27 30.29 17.96
CA HIS A 2 27.31 28.83 17.87
C HIS A 2 26.03 28.38 17.14
N VAL A 3 26.17 27.86 15.91
CA VAL A 3 25.05 27.25 15.19
C VAL A 3 24.78 25.91 15.86
N ALA A 4 23.74 25.87 16.68
CA ALA A 4 23.22 24.63 17.24
C ALA A 4 22.65 23.77 16.10
N CYS A 5 23.37 22.71 15.74
CA CYS A 5 22.88 21.61 14.91
C CYS A 5 21.66 21.00 15.63
N LYS A 6 20.45 21.29 15.14
CA LYS A 6 19.20 20.77 15.68
C LYS A 6 19.14 19.26 15.44
N ARG A 7 19.31 18.51 16.54
CA ARG A 7 18.72 17.20 16.86
C ARG A 7 18.33 16.31 15.66
N SER A 8 19.19 15.34 15.36
CA SER A 8 18.76 14.09 14.72
C SER A 8 17.63 13.47 15.56
N ARG A 9 16.41 13.46 15.03
CA ARG A 9 15.34 12.60 15.55
C ARG A 9 15.79 11.17 15.24
N SER A 10 15.89 10.32 16.26
CA SER A 10 16.13 8.90 16.06
C SER A 10 15.01 8.35 15.15
N LEU A 11 15.39 7.85 13.97
CA LEU A 11 14.48 7.37 12.91
C LEU A 11 13.73 6.08 13.29
N THR A 12 13.86 5.64 14.55
CA THR A 12 13.21 4.45 15.12
C THR A 12 11.98 4.79 15.97
N GLN A 13 11.41 6.00 15.88
CA GLN A 13 10.29 6.40 16.77
C GLN A 13 9.05 5.50 16.63
N ASP A 14 8.87 4.86 15.47
CA ASP A 14 7.73 3.97 15.20
C ASP A 14 8.07 2.48 15.34
N GLY A 15 9.26 2.15 15.85
CA GLY A 15 9.74 0.78 16.03
C GLY A 15 10.39 0.15 14.79
N PRO A 16 10.77 -1.14 14.87
CA PRO A 16 11.47 -1.84 13.80
C PRO A 16 10.65 -1.93 12.51
N LEU A 17 11.29 -1.74 11.35
CA LEU A 17 10.62 -1.70 10.04
C LEU A 17 9.77 -2.94 9.75
N GLU A 18 10.28 -4.12 10.10
CA GLU A 18 9.59 -5.40 9.91
C GLU A 18 8.32 -5.53 10.76
N ALA A 19 8.32 -4.92 11.95
CA ALA A 19 7.17 -4.89 12.84
C ALA A 19 6.04 -4.01 12.28
N LEU A 20 6.37 -3.05 11.42
CA LEU A 20 5.38 -2.21 10.73
C LEU A 20 4.95 -2.79 9.38
N THR A 21 5.93 -3.19 8.55
CA THR A 21 5.70 -3.60 7.16
C THR A 21 5.04 -4.97 7.05
N GLY A 22 5.37 -5.92 7.95
CA GLY A 22 4.77 -7.26 7.96
C GLY A 22 3.25 -7.26 8.19
N PRO A 23 2.76 -6.69 9.31
CA PRO A 23 1.31 -6.57 9.56
C PRO A 23 0.58 -5.75 8.50
N SER A 24 1.22 -4.68 7.99
CA SER A 24 0.67 -3.87 6.90
C SER A 24 0.40 -4.70 5.65
N ILE A 25 1.36 -5.51 5.21
CA ILE A 25 1.21 -6.41 4.06
C ILE A 25 0.04 -7.38 4.28
N GLN A 26 -0.04 -8.03 5.45
CA GLN A 26 -1.11 -8.98 5.73
C GLN A 26 -2.49 -8.31 5.64
N SER A 27 -2.62 -7.06 6.09
CA SER A 27 -3.86 -6.30 5.94
C SER A 27 -4.18 -5.98 4.49
N LEU A 28 -3.17 -5.56 3.71
CA LEU A 28 -3.31 -5.25 2.29
C LEU A 28 -3.67 -6.47 1.43
N GLU A 29 -3.15 -7.66 1.76
CA GLU A 29 -3.53 -8.89 1.07
C GLU A 29 -5.02 -9.20 1.28
N ARG A 30 -5.53 -9.05 2.51
CA ARG A 30 -6.98 -9.21 2.78
C ARG A 30 -7.81 -8.14 2.07
N LEU A 31 -7.31 -6.90 2.00
CA LEU A 31 -7.96 -5.81 1.26
C LEU A 31 -8.05 -6.13 -0.23
N LEU A 32 -6.96 -6.62 -0.81
CA LEU A 32 -6.90 -7.02 -2.23
C LEU A 32 -7.85 -8.18 -2.52
N ASP A 33 -7.87 -9.21 -1.66
CA ASP A 33 -8.79 -10.34 -1.80
C ASP A 33 -10.26 -9.89 -1.74
N ALA A 34 -10.60 -9.00 -0.81
CA ALA A 34 -11.93 -8.43 -0.71
C ALA A 34 -12.30 -7.64 -1.98
N ALA A 35 -11.42 -6.74 -2.43
CA ALA A 35 -11.61 -5.97 -3.67
C ALA A 35 -11.78 -6.88 -4.89
N ALA A 36 -10.92 -7.89 -5.03
CA ALA A 36 -10.97 -8.86 -6.13
C ALA A 36 -12.29 -9.63 -6.13
N ALA A 37 -12.77 -10.07 -4.97
CA ALA A 37 -14.07 -10.74 -4.86
C ALA A 37 -15.23 -9.83 -5.31
N ARG A 38 -15.24 -8.56 -4.92
CA ARG A 38 -16.28 -7.59 -5.32
C ARG A 38 -16.26 -7.30 -6.82
N VAL A 39 -15.08 -7.05 -7.38
CA VAL A 39 -14.91 -6.81 -8.83
C VAL A 39 -15.28 -8.05 -9.62
N ARG A 40 -14.90 -9.25 -9.16
CA ARG A 40 -15.25 -10.51 -9.81
C ARG A 40 -16.76 -10.67 -10.00
N VAL A 41 -17.57 -10.35 -8.98
CA VAL A 41 -19.04 -10.42 -9.08
C VAL A 41 -19.58 -9.55 -10.23
N ARG A 42 -18.96 -8.40 -10.52
CA ARG A 42 -19.41 -7.47 -11.57
C ARG A 42 -19.07 -7.95 -12.97
N VAL A 43 -17.98 -8.72 -13.12
CA VAL A 43 -17.48 -9.16 -14.43
C VAL A 43 -17.87 -10.59 -14.80
N LEU A 44 -18.60 -11.30 -13.93
CA LEU A 44 -19.11 -12.64 -14.22
C LEU A 44 -20.37 -12.60 -15.07
N ASP A 45 -20.47 -13.55 -16.00
CA ASP A 45 -21.66 -13.90 -16.76
C ASP A 45 -21.77 -15.43 -16.83
N ASP A 46 -22.88 -15.96 -16.33
CA ASP A 46 -23.10 -17.42 -16.19
C ASP A 46 -21.90 -18.18 -15.60
N GLY A 47 -21.33 -17.63 -14.52
CA GLY A 47 -20.19 -18.22 -13.81
C GLY A 47 -18.83 -18.10 -14.50
N ARG A 48 -18.74 -17.45 -15.67
CA ARG A 48 -17.49 -17.20 -16.40
C ARG A 48 -17.18 -15.71 -16.49
N ILE A 49 -15.91 -15.36 -16.62
CA ILE A 49 -15.51 -13.96 -16.84
C ILE A 49 -15.98 -13.53 -18.24
N SER A 50 -16.71 -12.42 -18.32
CA SER A 50 -17.22 -11.84 -19.57
C SER A 50 -16.36 -10.66 -19.99
N SER A 51 -15.79 -10.72 -21.19
CA SER A 51 -15.02 -9.61 -21.77
C SER A 51 -15.87 -8.34 -21.93
N ALA A 52 -17.14 -8.48 -22.32
CA ALA A 52 -18.06 -7.36 -22.44
C ALA A 52 -18.32 -6.68 -21.08
N LYS A 53 -18.48 -7.46 -20.01
CA LYS A 53 -18.63 -6.90 -18.65
C LYS A 53 -17.32 -6.32 -18.13
N MET A 54 -16.18 -6.91 -18.45
CA MET A 54 -14.87 -6.34 -18.11
C MET A 54 -14.64 -4.97 -18.75
N GLU A 55 -15.06 -4.80 -20.00
CA GLU A 55 -14.99 -3.51 -20.71
C GLU A 55 -15.94 -2.48 -20.09
N ALA A 56 -17.18 -2.89 -19.77
CA ALA A 56 -18.13 -2.02 -19.07
C ALA A 56 -17.62 -1.60 -17.68
N GLU A 57 -16.90 -2.48 -17.00
CA GLU A 57 -16.31 -2.27 -15.67
C GLU A 57 -14.81 -1.90 -15.75
N GLN A 58 -14.33 -1.33 -16.86
CA GLN A 58 -12.90 -1.09 -17.12
C GLN A 58 -12.20 -0.35 -15.98
N ARG A 59 -12.85 0.67 -15.41
CA ARG A 59 -12.31 1.40 -14.26
C ARG A 59 -12.06 0.50 -13.05
N ALA A 60 -12.98 -0.41 -12.75
CA ALA A 60 -12.84 -1.33 -11.62
C ALA A 60 -11.82 -2.44 -11.91
N THR A 61 -11.77 -2.95 -13.16
CA THR A 61 -10.81 -3.99 -13.54
C THR A 61 -9.37 -3.47 -13.60
N HIS A 62 -9.14 -2.31 -14.23
CA HIS A 62 -7.84 -1.64 -14.21
C HIS A 62 -7.47 -1.17 -12.81
N GLY A 63 -8.44 -0.64 -12.07
CA GLY A 63 -8.25 -0.22 -10.69
C GLY A 63 -7.79 -1.35 -9.77
N LEU A 64 -8.38 -2.54 -9.92
CA LEU A 64 -7.94 -3.74 -9.21
C LEU A 64 -6.50 -4.13 -9.59
N ALA A 65 -6.12 -4.02 -10.87
CA ALA A 65 -4.75 -4.29 -11.31
C ALA A 65 -3.74 -3.31 -10.71
N TRP A 66 -4.10 -2.03 -10.60
CA TRP A 66 -3.28 -1.02 -9.91
C TRP A 66 -3.13 -1.30 -8.42
N LEU A 67 -4.23 -1.64 -7.72
CA LEU A 67 -4.18 -2.05 -6.32
C LEU A 67 -3.27 -3.27 -6.14
N ALA A 68 -3.45 -4.32 -6.95
CA ALA A 68 -2.61 -5.52 -6.91
C ALA A 68 -1.13 -5.19 -7.12
N THR A 69 -0.83 -4.29 -8.05
CA THR A 69 0.54 -3.82 -8.31
C THR A 69 1.16 -3.14 -7.09
N TYR A 70 0.40 -2.28 -6.40
CA TYR A 70 0.90 -1.61 -5.19
C TYR A 70 1.12 -2.58 -4.04
N VAL A 71 0.18 -3.51 -3.82
CA VAL A 71 0.32 -4.55 -2.78
C VAL A 71 1.55 -5.41 -3.05
N GLU A 72 1.77 -5.83 -4.30
CA GLU A 72 2.93 -6.63 -4.66
C GLU A 72 4.24 -5.84 -4.55
N ALA A 73 4.26 -4.57 -4.95
CA ALA A 73 5.44 -3.71 -4.77
C ALA A 73 5.86 -3.61 -3.30
N LEU A 74 4.89 -3.42 -2.38
CA LEU A 74 5.14 -3.36 -0.94
C LEU A 74 5.64 -4.70 -0.38
N LYS A 75 5.07 -5.83 -0.83
CA LYS A 75 5.57 -7.17 -0.51
C LYS A 75 7.02 -7.37 -0.92
N GLN A 76 7.36 -6.97 -2.15
CA GLN A 76 8.72 -7.09 -2.66
C GLN A 76 9.71 -6.18 -1.92
N LEU A 77 9.29 -4.98 -1.51
CA LEU A 77 10.10 -4.06 -0.71
C LEU A 77 10.37 -4.59 0.70
N HIS A 78 9.38 -5.19 1.36
CA HIS A 78 9.57 -5.88 2.64
C HIS A 78 10.56 -7.04 2.50
N GLY A 79 10.38 -7.89 1.49
CA GLY A 79 11.30 -9.00 1.20
C GLY A 79 12.71 -8.52 0.84
N TYR A 80 12.84 -7.40 0.12
CA TYR A 80 14.12 -6.76 -0.19
C TYR A 80 14.86 -6.33 1.07
N ALA A 81 14.17 -5.64 2.00
CA ALA A 81 14.73 -5.27 3.29
C ALA A 81 15.23 -6.48 4.08
N GLY A 82 14.47 -7.59 4.09
CA GLY A 82 14.88 -8.85 4.71
C GLY A 82 16.19 -9.40 4.14
N ARG A 83 16.28 -9.51 2.80
CA ARG A 83 17.49 -10.01 2.13
C ARG A 83 18.72 -9.16 2.37
N LEU A 84 18.57 -7.84 2.44
CA LEU A 84 19.68 -6.94 2.77
C LEU A 84 20.17 -7.14 4.20
N ARG A 85 19.28 -7.41 5.17
CA ARG A 85 19.68 -7.70 6.55
C ARG A 85 20.45 -9.00 6.63
N ASP A 86 19.97 -10.04 5.97
CA ASP A 86 20.65 -11.34 5.91
C ASP A 86 22.04 -11.22 5.28
N ALA A 87 22.20 -10.31 4.31
CA ALA A 87 23.48 -10.01 3.66
C ALA A 87 24.39 -9.04 4.46
N GLY A 88 23.93 -8.49 5.59
CA GLY A 88 24.67 -7.50 6.37
C GLY A 88 24.82 -6.13 5.68
N SER A 89 23.99 -5.84 4.68
CA SER A 89 24.03 -4.61 3.87
C SER A 89 22.83 -3.68 4.09
N PHE A 90 21.99 -3.96 5.09
CA PHE A 90 20.87 -3.10 5.46
C PHE A 90 21.33 -1.97 6.38
N GLY A 91 21.29 -0.72 5.90
CA GLY A 91 21.62 0.47 6.66
C GLY A 91 20.47 1.47 6.76
N GLU A 92 20.81 2.69 7.19
CA GLU A 92 19.86 3.80 7.35
C GLU A 92 19.17 4.18 6.04
N THR A 93 19.92 4.23 4.93
CA THR A 93 19.38 4.58 3.61
C THR A 93 18.33 3.57 3.15
N GLU A 94 18.59 2.28 3.33
CA GLU A 94 17.67 1.20 2.94
C GLU A 94 16.41 1.23 3.81
N ASP A 95 16.55 1.45 5.12
CA ASP A 95 15.42 1.59 6.05
C ASP A 95 14.52 2.76 5.63
N LEU A 96 15.09 3.95 5.43
CA LEU A 96 14.36 5.15 5.02
C LEU A 96 13.69 5.00 3.65
N THR A 97 14.38 4.37 2.70
CA THR A 97 13.82 4.13 1.36
C THR A 97 12.57 3.26 1.43
N VAL A 98 12.61 2.19 2.23
CA VAL A 98 11.46 1.29 2.38
C VAL A 98 10.34 1.98 3.16
N ARG A 99 10.65 2.73 4.24
CA ARG A 99 9.62 3.51 4.97
C ARG A 99 8.91 4.51 4.08
N LEU A 100 9.66 5.26 3.27
CA LEU A 100 9.11 6.24 2.35
C LEU A 100 8.18 5.59 1.33
N ALA A 101 8.62 4.49 0.72
CA ALA A 101 7.80 3.76 -0.24
C ALA A 101 6.51 3.22 0.40
N PHE A 102 6.59 2.66 1.62
CA PHE A 102 5.42 2.23 2.37
C PHE A 102 4.48 3.39 2.68
N ALA A 103 4.98 4.50 3.21
CA ALA A 103 4.17 5.67 3.54
C ALA A 103 3.38 6.18 2.33
N GLU A 104 4.05 6.38 1.19
CA GLU A 104 3.44 6.89 -0.03
C GLU A 104 2.41 5.92 -0.62
N TYR A 105 2.76 4.65 -0.74
CA TYR A 105 1.88 3.68 -1.39
C TYR A 105 0.68 3.35 -0.51
N LEU A 106 0.85 3.29 0.81
CA LEU A 106 -0.25 3.13 1.76
C LEU A 106 -1.19 4.35 1.71
N ALA A 107 -0.65 5.57 1.76
CA ALA A 107 -1.46 6.78 1.66
C ALA A 107 -2.27 6.82 0.35
N GLN A 108 -1.68 6.38 -0.76
CA GLN A 108 -2.36 6.30 -2.05
C GLN A 108 -3.39 5.15 -2.12
N ILE A 109 -3.13 3.98 -1.53
CA ILE A 109 -4.13 2.89 -1.46
C ILE A 109 -5.41 3.37 -0.77
N PHE A 110 -5.28 4.08 0.36
CA PHE A 110 -6.43 4.54 1.15
C PHE A 110 -6.99 5.90 0.69
N GLY A 111 -6.19 6.76 0.04
CA GLY A 111 -6.61 8.07 -0.46
C GLY A 111 -7.05 8.09 -1.93
N GLY A 112 -6.57 7.12 -2.71
CA GLY A 112 -6.82 6.98 -4.14
C GLY A 112 -5.52 6.81 -4.94
N ILE A 113 -5.46 5.75 -5.76
CA ILE A 113 -4.29 5.43 -6.58
C ILE A 113 -4.41 6.17 -7.93
N PRO A 114 -3.44 7.02 -8.30
CA PRO A 114 -3.42 7.66 -9.61
C PRO A 114 -3.08 6.63 -10.69
N MET A 115 -4.04 6.28 -11.55
CA MET A 115 -3.81 5.41 -12.71
C MET A 115 -3.23 6.19 -13.89
N ASN A 116 -3.60 7.46 -14.00
CA ASN A 116 -3.01 8.47 -14.88
C ASN A 116 -3.26 9.87 -14.29
N GLN A 117 -2.92 10.95 -15.02
CA GLN A 117 -3.06 12.33 -14.52
C GLN A 117 -4.52 12.75 -14.25
N GLY A 118 -5.50 12.16 -14.95
CA GLY A 118 -6.92 12.50 -14.83
C GLY A 118 -7.76 11.43 -14.10
N GLU A 119 -7.19 10.27 -13.82
CA GLU A 119 -7.92 9.14 -13.26
C GLU A 119 -7.27 8.62 -11.99
N THR A 120 -8.03 8.73 -10.91
CA THR A 120 -7.71 8.14 -9.60
C THR A 120 -8.74 7.08 -9.27
N VAL A 121 -8.29 5.86 -9.01
CA VAL A 121 -9.14 4.79 -8.47
C VAL A 121 -9.16 4.86 -6.95
N ARG A 122 -10.34 4.75 -6.36
CA ARG A 122 -10.53 4.63 -4.90
C ARG A 122 -11.05 3.24 -4.56
N LEU A 123 -10.87 2.82 -3.32
CA LEU A 123 -11.40 1.53 -2.84
C LEU A 123 -12.92 1.41 -3.04
N ALA A 124 -13.66 2.53 -2.97
CA ALA A 124 -15.08 2.56 -3.28
C ALA A 124 -15.41 2.16 -4.74
N ASP A 125 -14.55 2.51 -5.71
CA ASP A 125 -14.70 2.09 -7.11
C ASP A 125 -14.57 0.55 -7.24
N LEU A 126 -13.82 -0.08 -6.32
CA LEU A 126 -13.64 -1.54 -6.23
C LEU A 126 -14.71 -2.23 -5.36
N GLY A 127 -15.70 -1.47 -4.86
CA GLY A 127 -16.80 -2.01 -4.05
C GLY A 127 -16.51 -2.11 -2.55
N LEU A 128 -15.51 -1.37 -2.07
CA LEU A 128 -15.18 -1.26 -0.66
C LEU A 128 -15.47 0.18 -0.18
N PRO A 129 -16.66 0.44 0.39
CA PRO A 129 -17.00 1.79 0.87
C PRO A 129 -16.08 2.20 2.04
N PRO A 130 -15.93 3.50 2.33
CA PRO A 130 -14.96 4.01 3.31
C PRO A 130 -15.03 3.33 4.69
N ARG A 131 -16.24 2.98 5.16
CA ARG A 131 -16.42 2.29 6.44
C ARG A 131 -15.79 0.89 6.46
N GLU A 132 -15.97 0.12 5.39
CA GLU A 132 -15.37 -1.23 5.25
C GLU A 132 -13.87 -1.11 4.97
N ALA A 133 -13.46 -0.14 4.16
CA ALA A 133 -12.04 0.14 3.90
C ALA A 133 -11.26 0.48 5.19
N ALA A 134 -11.87 1.20 6.13
CA ALA A 134 -11.25 1.55 7.41
C ALA A 134 -10.90 0.32 8.27
N GLU A 135 -11.56 -0.82 8.07
CA GLU A 135 -11.25 -2.07 8.79
C GLU A 135 -9.86 -2.64 8.41
N PHE A 136 -9.33 -2.24 7.25
CA PHE A 136 -8.00 -2.63 6.78
C PHE A 136 -6.91 -1.64 7.19
N LEU A 137 -7.27 -0.47 7.73
CA LEU A 137 -6.34 0.57 8.17
C LEU A 137 -5.85 0.25 9.59
N VAL A 138 -4.93 -0.71 9.69
CA VAL A 138 -4.34 -1.15 10.97
C VAL A 138 -3.35 -0.11 11.53
N PRO A 139 -3.04 -0.13 12.84
CA PRO A 139 -2.17 0.85 13.47
C PRO A 139 -0.80 1.01 12.81
N GLU A 140 -0.21 -0.07 12.28
CA GLU A 140 1.06 -0.04 11.58
C GLU A 140 0.99 0.74 10.26
N ILE A 141 -0.14 0.64 9.56
CA ILE A 141 -0.40 1.42 8.34
C ILE A 141 -0.56 2.90 8.71
N GLU A 142 -1.34 3.20 9.74
CA GLU A 142 -1.51 4.57 10.22
C GLU A 142 -0.18 5.20 10.64
N ALA A 143 0.65 4.45 11.37
CA ALA A 143 1.99 4.90 11.76
C ALA A 143 2.86 5.20 10.53
N LEU A 144 2.94 4.26 9.57
CA LEU A 144 3.73 4.45 8.35
C LEU A 144 3.25 5.65 7.52
N ILE A 145 1.95 5.86 7.37
CA ILE A 145 1.38 7.02 6.68
C ILE A 145 1.73 8.33 7.41
N ALA A 146 1.66 8.34 8.75
CA ALA A 146 1.84 9.54 9.55
C ALA A 146 3.30 10.02 9.60
N SER A 147 4.28 9.11 9.56
CA SER A 147 5.68 9.44 9.83
C SER A 147 6.66 9.06 8.72
N GLY A 148 6.31 8.11 7.85
CA GLY A 148 7.27 7.54 6.91
C GLY A 148 7.67 8.45 5.74
N ASN A 149 7.01 9.60 5.57
CA ASN A 149 7.36 10.63 4.55
C ASN A 149 7.63 12.03 5.14
N THR A 150 7.88 12.17 6.44
CA THR A 150 8.11 13.48 7.05
C THR A 150 9.54 14.00 6.85
N PRO A 151 9.76 15.28 6.49
CA PRO A 151 11.09 15.89 6.34
C PRO A 151 11.93 15.99 7.62
#